data_AF-A0A841PIP1-F1
#
_entry.id   AF-A0A841PIP1-F1
#
_cell.length_a   1.000
_cell.length_b   1.000
_cell.length_c   1.000
_cell.angle_alpha   90.00
_cell.angle_beta   90.00
_cell.angle_gamma   90.00
#
_symmetry.space_group_name_H-M   'P 1'
#
loop_
_entity.id
_entity.type
_entity.pdbx_description
1 polymer ?
#
loop_
_entity_poly.entity_id
_entity_poly.type
_entity_poly.pdbx_seq_one_letter_code
_entity_poly.pdbx_strand_id
1 'polypeptide(L)' 'MLRRRSNRTCLSHHDLAICERVFNQVCADEDLDPLDPKAEILAMMVVAFFRKAHTSERELLEAVRSRRQKVARNRH' A
#
# COMPACT_ATOMS: atom_id res chain seq x y z
N MET A 1 28.15 -22.25 1.16
CA MET A 1 27.05 -21.70 0.35
C MET A 1 25.82 -21.55 1.23
N LEU A 2 25.62 -20.39 1.86
CA LEU A 2 24.46 -20.18 2.74
C LEU A 2 24.06 -18.71 2.71
N ARG A 3 23.03 -18.41 1.91
CA ARG A 3 22.09 -17.31 2.09
C ARG A 3 21.09 -17.39 0.94
N ARG A 4 20.26 -18.44 0.96
CA ARG A 4 18.92 -18.28 0.40
C ARG A 4 18.24 -17.25 1.29
N ARG A 5 18.46 -15.96 0.98
CA ARG A 5 17.50 -14.91 1.28
C ARG A 5 16.21 -15.43 0.67
N SER A 6 15.37 -16.01 1.50
CA SER A 6 13.96 -16.17 1.20
C SER A 6 13.42 -14.74 1.07
N ASN A 7 13.66 -14.12 -0.08
CA ASN A 7 12.94 -12.96 -0.61
C ASN A 7 11.50 -13.41 -0.96
N ARG A 8 10.87 -14.09 -0.01
CA ARG A 8 9.48 -14.50 -0.04
C ARG A 8 8.74 -13.40 0.67
N THR A 9 8.57 -12.27 -0.02
CA THR A 9 7.47 -11.36 0.24
C THR A 9 6.18 -12.05 -0.19
N CYS A 10 5.84 -13.17 0.45
CA CYS A 10 4.64 -13.93 0.13
C CYS A 10 3.52 -13.40 1.03
N LEU A 11 2.95 -12.26 0.67
CA LEU A 11 1.57 -11.99 1.08
C LEU A 11 0.75 -13.21 0.63
N SER A 12 -0.13 -13.72 1.50
CA SER A 12 -1.06 -14.75 1.04
C SER A 12 -1.91 -14.18 -0.09
N HIS A 13 -2.49 -15.03 -0.94
CA HIS A 13 -3.36 -14.55 -2.02
C HIS A 13 -4.51 -13.68 -1.48
N HIS A 14 -4.95 -13.97 -0.25
CA HIS A 14 -5.93 -13.16 0.48
C HIS A 14 -5.38 -11.77 0.85
N ASP A 15 -4.18 -11.72 1.42
CA ASP A 15 -3.54 -10.45 1.82
C ASP A 15 -3.23 -9.57 0.61
N LEU A 16 -2.84 -10.18 -0.51
CA LEU A 16 -2.60 -9.49 -1.77
C LEU A 16 -3.89 -8.86 -2.30
N ALA A 17 -5.00 -9.59 -2.26
CA ALA A 17 -6.31 -9.08 -2.66
C ALA A 17 -6.78 -7.91 -1.77
N ILE A 18 -6.47 -7.93 -0.47
CA ILE A 18 -6.73 -6.80 0.44
C ILE A 18 -5.88 -5.58 0.03
N CYS A 19 -4.59 -5.77 -0.21
CA CYS A 19 -3.70 -4.69 -0.64
C CYS A 19 -4.15 -4.08 -1.97
N GLU A 20 -4.54 -4.92 -2.93
CA GLU A 20 -5.00 -4.50 -4.25
C GLU A 20 -6.32 -3.71 -4.17
N ARG A 21 -7.29 -4.15 -3.36
CA ARG A 21 -8.53 -3.38 -3.13
C ARG A 21 -8.27 -2.00 -2.55
N VAL A 22 -7.42 -1.93 -1.51
CA VAL A 22 -7.06 -0.64 -0.89
C VAL A 22 -6.33 0.25 -1.88
N PHE A 23 -5.40 -0.31 -2.65
CA PHE A 23 -4.68 0.43 -3.68
C PHE A 23 -5.62 1.02 -4.74
N ASN A 24 -6.47 0.19 -5.34
CA ASN A 24 -7.41 0.62 -6.37
C ASN A 24 -8.39 1.67 -5.85
N GLN A 25 -8.85 1.53 -4.60
CA GLN A 25 -9.74 2.50 -3.99
C GLN A 25 -9.06 3.86 -3.79
N VAL A 26 -7.80 3.89 -3.32
CA VAL A 26 -7.07 5.15 -3.16
C VAL A 26 -6.69 5.77 -4.51
N CYS A 27 -6.37 4.95 -5.51
CA CYS A 27 -6.20 5.43 -6.89
C CYS A 27 -7.47 6.09 -7.41
N ALA A 28 -8.65 5.48 -7.21
CA ALA A 28 -9.92 6.06 -7.61
C ALA A 28 -10.26 7.35 -6.83
N ASP A 29 -9.98 7.39 -5.51
CA ASP A 29 -10.23 8.57 -4.68
C ASP A 29 -9.37 9.78 -5.09
N GLU A 30 -8.13 9.52 -5.51
CA GLU A 30 -7.15 10.56 -5.87
C GLU A 30 -7.06 10.81 -7.38
N ASP A 31 -7.96 10.22 -8.18
CA ASP A 31 -7.97 10.24 -9.65
C ASP A 31 -6.58 9.94 -10.25
N LEU A 32 -5.97 8.88 -9.72
CA LEU A 32 -4.59 8.51 -9.93
C LEU A 32 -4.51 7.30 -10.84
N ASP A 33 -3.83 7.45 -11.98
CA ASP A 33 -3.58 6.35 -12.91
C ASP A 33 -2.75 5.26 -12.21
N PRO A 34 -3.22 4.00 -12.14
CA PRO A 34 -2.47 2.87 -11.59
C PRO A 34 -1.08 2.66 -12.24
N LEU A 35 -0.88 3.18 -13.46
CA LEU A 35 0.40 3.13 -14.18
C LEU A 35 1.32 4.32 -13.88
N ASP A 36 0.85 5.34 -13.14
CA ASP A 36 1.66 6.49 -12.76
C ASP A 36 2.73 6.08 -11.72
N PRO A 37 3.96 6.62 -11.79
CA PRO A 37 4.98 6.39 -10.77
C PRO A 37 4.53 6.69 -9.33
N LYS A 38 3.60 7.62 -9.13
CA LYS A 38 2.98 7.91 -7.83
C LYS A 38 2.11 6.75 -7.33
N ALA A 39 1.48 6.01 -8.24
CA ALA A 39 0.72 4.82 -7.91
C ALA A 39 1.66 3.67 -7.52
N GLU A 40 2.83 3.53 -8.15
CA GLU A 40 3.85 2.57 -7.69
C GLU A 40 4.28 2.86 -6.24
N ILE A 41 4.50 4.13 -5.90
CA ILE A 41 4.81 4.56 -4.51
C ILE A 41 3.66 4.20 -3.56
N LEU A 42 2.42 4.40 -4.00
CA LEU A 42 1.23 4.04 -3.24
C LEU A 42 1.15 2.53 -2.98
N ALA A 43 1.34 1.69 -4.01
CA ALA A 43 1.35 0.24 -3.88
C ALA A 43 2.43 -0.25 -2.90
N MET A 44 3.64 0.31 -2.98
CA MET A 44 4.71 0.02 -2.02
C MET A 44 4.34 0.41 -0.59
N MET A 45 3.71 1.57 -0.40
CA MET A 45 3.23 1.99 0.92
C MET A 45 2.17 1.05 1.48
N VAL A 46 1.16 0.69 0.68
CA VAL A 46 0.09 -0.24 1.09
C VAL A 46 0.69 -1.56 1.59
N VAL A 47 1.60 -2.16 0.81
CA VAL A 47 2.27 -3.40 1.20
C VAL A 47 3.13 -3.21 2.45
N ALA A 48 3.85 -2.10 2.57
CA ALA A 48 4.69 -1.83 3.75
C ALA A 48 3.85 -1.63 5.02
N PHE A 49 2.71 -0.93 4.94
CA PHE A 49 1.79 -0.74 6.05
C PHE A 49 1.16 -2.07 6.47
N PHE A 50 0.65 -2.83 5.52
CA PHE A 50 0.04 -4.13 5.79
C PHE A 50 1.03 -5.08 6.48
N ARG A 51 2.27 -5.14 6.01
CA ARG A 51 3.31 -5.99 6.62
C ARG A 51 3.77 -5.53 8.00
N LYS A 52 3.69 -4.22 8.29
CA LYS A 52 4.15 -3.68 9.57
C LYS A 52 3.14 -3.89 10.68
N ALA A 53 1.84 -3.82 10.36
CA ALA A 53 0.79 -3.80 11.37
C ALA A 53 -0.23 -4.95 11.23
N HIS A 54 -0.17 -5.75 10.15
CA HIS A 54 -1.12 -6.83 9.85
C HIS A 54 -2.59 -6.41 10.07
N THR A 55 -2.91 -5.19 9.63
CA THR A 55 -4.20 -4.54 9.87
C THR A 55 -5.25 -4.94 8.85
N SER A 56 -6.52 -4.80 9.23
CA SER A 56 -7.66 -5.05 8.34
C SER A 56 -7.67 -4.11 7.12
N GLU A 57 -8.43 -4.46 6.08
CA GLU A 57 -8.60 -3.64 4.85
C GLU A 57 -8.96 -2.19 5.17
N ARG A 58 -9.91 -1.99 6.10
CA ARG A 58 -10.37 -0.66 6.50
C ARG A 58 -9.30 0.15 7.22
N GLU A 59 -8.61 -0.47 8.18
CA GLU A 59 -7.52 0.19 8.92
C GLU A 59 -6.35 0.54 7.99
N LEU A 60 -6.06 -0.34 7.01
CA LEU A 60 -5.05 -0.09 6.00
C LEU A 60 -5.42 1.12 5.13
N LEU A 61 -6.68 1.19 4.68
CA LEU A 61 -7.19 2.31 3.90
C LEU A 61 -7.11 3.63 4.68
N GLU A 62 -7.54 3.64 5.95
CA GLU A 62 -7.48 4.83 6.82
C GLU A 62 -6.03 5.26 7.06
N ALA A 63 -5.11 4.33 7.29
CA ALA A 63 -3.69 4.61 7.49
C ALA A 63 -3.04 5.23 6.23
N VAL A 64 -3.35 4.69 5.05
CA VAL A 64 -2.84 5.18 3.75
C VAL A 64 -3.40 6.58 3.46
N ARG A 65 -4.71 6.77 3.58
CA ARG A 65 -5.35 8.09 3.38
C ARG A 65 -4.80 9.13 4.37
N SER A 66 -4.66 8.79 5.65
CA SER A 66 -4.09 9.67 6.68
C SER A 66 -2.65 10.10 6.35
N ARG A 67 -1.82 9.15 5.89
CA ARG A 67 -0.46 9.46 5.42
C ARG A 67 -0.47 10.39 4.21
N ARG A 68 -1.31 10.13 3.22
CA ARG A 68 -1.41 10.96 1.99
C ARG A 68 -1.89 12.37 2.30
N GLN A 69 -2.90 12.51 3.15
CA GLN A 69 -3.37 13.82 3.63
C GLN A 69 -2.26 14.59 4.36
N LYS A 70 -1.46 13.89 5.18
CA LYS A 70 -0.32 14.52 5.87
C LYS A 70 0.75 15.01 4.88
N VAL A 71 1.02 14.27 3.81
CA VAL A 71 1.95 14.70 2.75
C VAL A 71 1.38 15.87 1.95
N ALA A 72 0.08 15.85 1.63
CA ALA A 72 -0.59 16.94 0.92
C ALA A 72 -0.60 18.25 1.74
N ARG A 73 -0.84 18.15 3.06
CA ARG A 73 -0.86 19.30 3.96
C ARG A 73 0.53 19.92 4.20
N ASN A 74 1.61 19.17 3.97
CA ASN A 74 2.98 19.62 4.19
C ASN A 74 3.62 20.27 2.94
N ARG A 75 2.83 20.49 1.88
CA ARG A 75 3.21 21.18 0.64
C ARG A 75 2.66 22.61 0.55
N HIS A 76 2.10 23.16 1.63
CA HIS A 76 1.69 24.57 1.75
C HIS A 76 2.71 25.34 2.57
#